data_AF-A0A962F5L5-F1
#
_entry.id   AF-A0A962F5L5-F1
#
_cell.length_a   1.000
_cell.length_b   1.000
_cell.length_c   1.000
_cell.angle_alpha   90.00
_cell.angle_beta   90.00
_cell.angle_gamma   90.00
#
_symmetry.space_group_name_H-M   'P 1'
#
loop_
_entity.id
_entity.type
_entity.pdbx_description
1 polymer ?
#
loop_
_entity_poly.entity_id
_entity_poly.type
_entity_poly.pdbx_seq_one_letter_code
_entity_poly.pdbx_strand_id
1 'polypeptide(L)'
;MRMTKFGYLELCFTAALALNVLVWFYARDISARWLNVPPVPSSVSASGAALGDQQFAYRSIGIMLQNLGDTGGRSTPLKNYDYKRLSGWFNLMDTLDPQARFAPFLAAFYFGVVEAPEKLPPLVDYLAMVGQRSGVENWRWLAHAIFIVRWQMHDLDKALALSYKLAALNEPDLPLWARQMPVFVLNAKGDKAEAKSMMLQILQTSADTMNPNELNFTKDYICSRLLDAQQAAQTALCSSQK
;
A
#
# COMPACT_ATOMS: atom_id res chain seq x y z
N MET A 1 -5.80 65.19 37.83
CA MET A 1 -5.66 65.30 36.36
C MET A 1 -6.72 64.38 35.74
N ARG A 2 -7.86 64.92 35.27
CA ARG A 2 -8.94 64.12 34.66
C ARG A 2 -8.50 63.73 33.25
N MET A 3 -8.18 62.47 33.00
CA MET A 3 -7.99 61.99 31.63
C MET A 3 -9.31 62.18 30.87
N THR A 4 -9.25 62.80 29.70
CA THR A 4 -10.40 62.91 28.79
C THR A 4 -10.75 61.51 28.27
N LYS A 5 -11.99 61.29 27.80
CA LYS A 5 -12.40 59.99 27.21
C LYS A 5 -11.43 59.51 26.11
N PHE A 6 -10.75 60.43 25.43
CA PHE A 6 -9.71 60.17 24.44
C PHE A 6 -8.47 59.50 25.04
N GLY A 7 -7.99 59.95 26.21
CA GLY A 7 -6.82 59.37 26.87
C GLY A 7 -7.03 57.94 27.39
N TYR A 8 -8.26 57.58 27.75
CA TYR A 8 -8.60 56.19 28.11
C TYR A 8 -8.57 55.26 26.89
N LEU A 9 -9.00 55.75 25.72
CA LEU A 9 -8.98 54.96 24.49
C LEU A 9 -7.55 54.68 24.03
N GLU A 10 -6.68 55.69 24.07
CA GLU A 10 -5.25 55.56 23.73
C GLU A 10 -4.56 54.56 24.67
N LEU A 11 -4.79 54.68 25.99
CA LEU A 11 -4.23 53.77 26.98
C LEU A 11 -4.64 52.32 26.73
N CYS A 12 -5.94 52.08 26.50
CA CYS A 12 -6.46 50.74 26.17
C CYS A 12 -5.86 50.18 24.89
N PHE A 13 -5.68 51.01 23.85
CA PHE A 13 -5.05 50.59 22.60
C PHE A 13 -3.57 50.21 22.80
N THR A 14 -2.80 51.06 23.48
CA THR A 14 -1.39 50.72 23.80
C THR A 14 -1.26 49.48 24.66
N ALA A 15 -2.15 49.29 25.64
CA ALA A 15 -2.15 48.09 26.48
C ALA A 15 -2.49 46.82 25.66
N ALA A 16 -3.48 46.90 24.77
CA ALA A 16 -3.85 45.80 23.88
C ALA A 16 -2.72 45.46 22.89
N LEU A 17 -2.04 46.48 22.32
CA LEU A 17 -0.90 46.28 21.43
C LEU A 17 0.29 45.65 22.17
N ALA A 18 0.61 46.15 23.36
CA ALA A 18 1.68 45.60 24.19
C ALA A 18 1.39 44.13 24.56
N LEU A 19 0.14 43.83 24.95
CA LEU A 19 -0.29 42.45 25.22
C LEU A 19 -0.16 41.56 23.97
N ASN A 20 -0.55 42.04 22.80
CA ASN A 20 -0.44 41.28 21.55
C ASN A 20 1.04 40.96 21.20
N VAL A 21 1.93 41.94 21.35
CA VAL A 21 3.37 41.77 21.15
C VAL A 21 3.95 40.77 22.15
N LEU A 22 3.59 40.88 23.43
CA LEU A 22 4.02 39.92 24.46
C LEU A 22 3.55 38.50 24.16
N VAL A 23 2.28 38.34 23.78
CA VAL A 23 1.72 37.05 23.36
C VAL A 23 2.45 36.51 22.13
N TRP A 24 2.76 37.35 21.14
CA TRP A 24 3.51 36.93 19.95
C TRP A 24 4.91 36.42 20.32
N PHE A 25 5.69 37.17 21.11
CA PHE A 25 7.03 36.73 21.52
C PHE A 25 6.99 35.46 22.38
N TYR A 26 5.95 35.26 23.20
CA TYR A 26 5.76 34.05 23.97
C TYR A 26 5.35 32.84 23.11
N ALA A 27 4.45 33.04 22.15
CA ALA A 27 3.81 31.96 21.41
C ALA A 27 4.44 31.64 20.04
N ARG A 28 5.31 32.52 19.50
CA ARG A 28 5.87 32.35 18.14
C ARG A 28 6.63 31.05 17.91
N ASP A 29 7.22 30.47 18.94
CA ASP A 29 7.98 29.22 18.88
C ASP A 29 7.13 27.99 19.25
N ILE A 30 5.87 28.19 19.66
CA ILE A 30 4.92 27.11 19.96
C ILE A 30 4.41 26.54 18.63
N SER A 31 5.11 25.51 18.13
CA SER A 31 4.67 24.75 16.96
C SER A 31 3.86 23.51 17.35
N ALA A 32 2.91 23.12 16.50
CA ALA A 32 2.28 21.81 16.58
C ALA A 32 3.36 20.71 16.63
N ARG A 33 3.24 19.79 17.60
CA ARG A 33 4.13 18.64 17.71
C ARG A 33 3.52 17.45 17.00
N TRP A 34 4.31 16.82 16.13
CA TRP A 34 3.94 15.55 15.51
C TRP A 34 4.05 14.42 16.54
N LEU A 35 2.91 13.85 16.93
CA LEU A 35 2.82 12.74 17.89
C LEU A 35 2.81 11.36 17.23
N ASN A 36 3.13 11.29 15.94
CA ASN A 36 2.99 10.10 15.10
C ASN A 36 1.53 9.71 14.81
N VAL A 37 1.34 8.61 14.10
CA VAL A 37 0.03 8.05 13.75
C VAL A 37 -0.78 7.83 15.05
N PRO A 38 -2.01 8.37 15.15
CA PRO A 38 -2.82 8.23 16.35
C PRO A 38 -3.25 6.78 16.60
N PRO A 39 -3.58 6.40 17.85
CA PRO A 39 -4.14 5.08 18.13
C PRO A 39 -5.46 4.89 17.38
N VAL A 40 -5.71 3.65 16.95
CA VAL A 40 -6.89 3.29 16.16
C VAL A 40 -8.09 3.11 17.09
N PRO A 41 -9.22 3.81 16.85
CA PRO A 41 -10.43 3.62 17.63
C PRO A 41 -11.12 2.30 17.26
N SER A 42 -12.10 1.88 18.08
CA SER A 42 -13.00 0.78 17.69
C SER A 42 -13.93 1.21 16.53
N SER A 43 -14.45 0.25 15.76
CA SER A 43 -15.42 0.53 14.69
C SER A 43 -16.69 1.24 15.20
N VAL A 44 -17.15 0.87 16.40
CA VAL A 44 -18.29 1.52 17.07
C VAL A 44 -17.97 2.97 17.42
N SER A 45 -16.78 3.23 17.97
CA SER A 45 -16.35 4.60 18.30
C SER A 45 -16.17 5.46 17.06
N ALA A 46 -15.59 4.92 15.99
CA ALA A 46 -15.41 5.61 14.72
C ALA A 46 -16.76 5.98 14.08
N SER A 47 -17.68 5.01 14.02
CA SER A 47 -19.04 5.24 13.50
C SER A 47 -19.82 6.20 14.40
N GLY A 48 -19.68 6.12 15.72
CA GLY A 48 -20.33 7.02 16.68
C GLY A 48 -19.87 8.48 16.53
N ALA A 49 -18.57 8.72 16.28
CA ALA A 49 -18.05 10.05 15.95
C ALA A 49 -18.62 10.59 14.62
N ALA A 50 -19.02 9.69 13.74
CA ALA A 50 -19.71 9.95 12.47
C ALA A 50 -21.25 9.86 12.58
N LEU A 51 -21.82 10.05 13.78
CA LEU A 51 -23.27 10.00 14.03
C LEU A 51 -23.95 8.68 13.62
N GLY A 52 -23.21 7.58 13.69
CA GLY A 52 -23.65 6.24 13.31
C GLY A 52 -23.41 5.88 11.84
N ASP A 53 -22.95 6.81 11.00
CA ASP A 53 -22.72 6.57 9.57
C ASP A 53 -21.32 5.98 9.31
N GLN A 54 -21.27 4.69 8.96
CA GLN A 54 -20.03 3.98 8.63
C GLN A 54 -19.35 4.51 7.37
N GLN A 55 -20.13 4.95 6.39
CA GLN A 55 -19.63 5.46 5.10
C GLN A 55 -19.03 6.85 5.26
N PHE A 56 -19.63 7.68 6.11
CA PHE A 56 -19.07 8.97 6.50
C PHE A 56 -17.80 8.78 7.36
N ALA A 57 -17.80 7.84 8.30
CA ALA A 57 -16.61 7.49 9.08
C ALA A 57 -15.45 7.05 8.17
N TYR A 58 -15.71 6.12 7.24
CA TYR A 58 -14.72 5.62 6.27
C TYR A 58 -14.05 6.76 5.49
N ARG A 59 -14.84 7.66 4.88
CA ARG A 59 -14.33 8.76 4.06
C ARG A 59 -13.57 9.79 4.90
N SER A 60 -14.08 10.09 6.09
CA SER A 60 -13.45 11.03 7.02
C SER A 60 -12.08 10.51 7.49
N ILE A 61 -11.98 9.21 7.79
CA ILE A 61 -10.71 8.55 8.11
C ILE A 61 -9.77 8.60 6.91
N GLY A 62 -10.27 8.34 5.70
CA GLY A 62 -9.49 8.42 4.48
C GLY A 62 -8.85 9.80 4.27
N ILE A 63 -9.63 10.86 4.40
CA ILE A 63 -9.14 12.25 4.33
C ILE A 63 -8.14 12.54 5.45
N MET A 64 -8.43 12.08 6.68
CA MET A 64 -7.53 12.24 7.81
C MET A 64 -6.17 11.59 7.54
N LEU A 65 -6.14 10.34 7.05
CA LEU A 65 -4.89 9.64 6.75
C LEU A 65 -4.09 10.29 5.62
N GLN A 66 -4.77 10.81 4.58
CA GLN A 66 -4.10 11.51 3.48
C GLN A 66 -3.42 12.81 3.92
N ASN A 67 -4.00 13.53 4.87
CA ASN A 67 -3.48 14.80 5.39
C ASN A 67 -2.70 14.64 6.70
N LEU A 68 -2.55 13.40 7.18
CA LEU A 68 -1.88 13.10 8.43
C LEU A 68 -0.41 13.47 8.30
N GLY A 69 0.14 14.19 9.28
CA GLY A 69 1.56 14.59 9.32
C GLY A 69 1.86 15.95 8.69
N ASP A 70 0.87 16.57 8.03
CA ASP A 70 0.94 17.95 7.52
C ASP A 70 0.31 18.92 8.53
N THR A 71 1.04 19.20 9.61
CA THR A 71 0.54 20.04 10.72
C THR A 71 1.50 21.18 11.04
N GLY A 72 0.93 22.37 11.30
CA GLY A 72 1.72 23.55 11.71
C GLY A 72 2.76 24.00 10.68
N GLY A 73 2.47 23.85 9.39
CA GLY A 73 3.38 24.22 8.30
C GLY A 73 4.57 23.27 8.10
N ARG A 74 4.53 22.08 8.71
CA ARG A 74 5.55 21.04 8.56
C ARG A 74 4.93 19.80 7.93
N SER A 75 5.65 19.19 6.99
CA SER A 75 5.31 17.88 6.43
C SER A 75 6.21 16.81 7.03
N THR A 76 5.60 15.70 7.44
CA THR A 76 6.32 14.57 8.04
C THR A 76 6.66 13.56 6.94
N PRO A 77 7.94 13.13 6.79
CA PRO A 77 8.28 12.05 5.87
C PRO A 77 7.54 10.76 6.20
N LEU A 78 6.95 10.09 5.20
CA LEU A 78 6.19 8.85 5.39
C LEU A 78 6.98 7.76 6.14
N LYS A 79 8.30 7.68 5.91
CA LYS A 79 9.18 6.74 6.62
C LYS A 79 9.20 6.91 8.14
N ASN A 80 8.77 8.06 8.66
CA ASN A 80 8.73 8.34 10.10
C ASN A 80 7.41 7.89 10.75
N TYR A 81 6.46 7.37 9.98
CA TYR A 81 5.15 6.97 10.49
C TYR A 81 5.26 5.64 11.24
N ASP A 82 4.34 5.42 12.17
CA ASP A 82 4.13 4.13 12.84
C ASP A 82 3.26 3.25 11.94
N TYR A 83 3.91 2.36 11.19
CA TYR A 83 3.25 1.48 10.22
C TYR A 83 2.37 0.41 10.87
N LYS A 84 2.60 0.09 12.15
CA LYS A 84 1.73 -0.83 12.90
C LYS A 84 0.39 -0.16 13.18
N ARG A 85 0.40 1.09 13.64
CA ARG A 85 -0.84 1.87 13.83
C ARG A 85 -1.52 2.19 12.50
N LEU A 86 -0.74 2.53 11.48
CA LEU A 86 -1.25 2.80 10.14
C LEU A 86 -1.99 1.59 9.54
N SER A 87 -1.39 0.40 9.63
CA SER A 87 -2.07 -0.84 9.23
C SER A 87 -3.35 -1.07 10.05
N GLY A 88 -3.35 -0.77 11.35
CA GLY A 88 -4.57 -0.81 12.15
C GLY A 88 -5.67 0.13 11.64
N TRP A 89 -5.33 1.35 11.19
CA TRP A 89 -6.29 2.25 10.56
C TRP A 89 -6.85 1.69 9.25
N PHE A 90 -6.02 1.06 8.43
CA PHE A 90 -6.48 0.39 7.21
C PHE A 90 -7.41 -0.80 7.49
N ASN A 91 -7.14 -1.57 8.54
CA ASN A 91 -8.04 -2.63 9.01
C ASN A 91 -9.37 -2.06 9.51
N LEU A 92 -9.35 -0.92 10.22
CA LEU A 92 -10.57 -0.23 10.62
C LEU A 92 -11.37 0.25 9.39
N MET A 93 -10.71 0.84 8.40
CA MET A 93 -11.37 1.26 7.16
C MET A 93 -11.98 0.07 6.41
N ASP A 94 -11.26 -1.05 6.31
CA ASP A 94 -11.79 -2.30 5.72
C ASP A 94 -12.97 -2.89 6.52
N THR A 95 -13.00 -2.68 7.84
CA THR A 95 -14.15 -3.06 8.68
C THR A 95 -15.37 -2.18 8.43
N LEU A 96 -15.16 -0.88 8.19
CA LEU A 96 -16.24 0.08 7.92
C LEU A 96 -16.80 -0.05 6.49
N ASP A 97 -15.94 -0.36 5.53
CA ASP A 97 -16.32 -0.68 4.15
C ASP A 97 -15.34 -1.69 3.52
N PRO A 98 -15.68 -2.99 3.52
CA PRO A 98 -14.83 -4.05 2.97
C PRO A 98 -14.83 -4.14 1.45
N GLN A 99 -15.71 -3.39 0.76
CA GLN A 99 -15.81 -3.37 -0.70
C GLN A 99 -15.04 -2.18 -1.30
N ALA A 100 -14.82 -1.14 -0.51
CA ALA A 100 -14.14 0.06 -0.96
C ALA A 100 -12.64 -0.16 -1.19
N ARG A 101 -12.20 0.16 -2.40
CA ARG A 101 -10.82 -0.02 -2.88
C ARG A 101 -9.86 1.09 -2.44
N PHE A 102 -10.36 2.14 -1.81
CA PHE A 102 -9.56 3.32 -1.48
C PHE A 102 -8.56 3.05 -0.36
N ALA A 103 -8.93 2.30 0.69
CA ALA A 103 -8.01 1.89 1.76
C ALA A 103 -6.84 1.03 1.26
N PRO A 104 -7.05 -0.09 0.53
CA PRO A 104 -5.94 -0.87 -0.02
C PRO A 104 -5.16 -0.11 -1.09
N PHE A 105 -5.78 0.81 -1.83
CA PHE A 105 -5.06 1.71 -2.74
C PHE A 105 -4.07 2.61 -1.98
N LEU A 106 -4.51 3.27 -0.90
CA LEU A 106 -3.65 4.16 -0.11
C LEU A 106 -2.52 3.38 0.56
N ALA A 107 -2.82 2.18 1.07
CA ALA A 107 -1.81 1.26 1.58
C ALA A 107 -0.78 0.87 0.50
N ALA A 108 -1.23 0.44 -0.67
CA ALA A 108 -0.35 -0.05 -1.74
C ALA A 108 0.53 1.05 -2.35
N PHE A 109 -0.08 2.16 -2.78
CA PHE A 109 0.56 3.11 -3.68
C PHE A 109 1.08 4.37 -2.99
N TYR A 110 0.58 4.70 -1.80
CA TYR A 110 1.04 5.88 -1.06
C TYR A 110 1.99 5.49 0.07
N PHE A 111 1.53 4.69 1.03
CA PHE A 111 2.36 4.30 2.17
C PHE A 111 3.28 3.11 1.88
N GLY A 112 2.97 2.29 0.87
CA GLY A 112 3.74 1.12 0.46
C GLY A 112 4.88 1.41 -0.50
N VAL A 113 5.24 2.68 -0.72
CA VAL A 113 6.34 3.10 -1.62
C VAL A 113 7.35 3.96 -0.87
N VAL A 114 7.80 3.47 0.28
CA VAL A 114 8.70 4.18 1.18
C VAL A 114 10.06 3.48 1.30
N GLU A 115 11.12 4.28 1.45
CA GLU A 115 12.48 3.81 1.74
C GLU A 115 12.64 3.43 3.23
N ALA A 116 11.82 2.48 3.70
CA ALA A 116 11.86 1.97 5.07
C ALA A 116 11.35 0.51 5.11
N PRO A 117 12.09 -0.45 4.50
CA PRO A 117 11.62 -1.80 4.28
C PRO A 117 11.23 -2.55 5.57
N GLU A 118 11.93 -2.26 6.67
CA GLU A 118 11.66 -2.82 8.00
C GLU A 118 10.27 -2.46 8.55
N LYS A 119 9.65 -1.39 8.04
CA LYS A 119 8.33 -0.92 8.47
C LYS A 119 7.17 -1.46 7.66
N LEU A 120 7.45 -2.02 6.48
CA LEU A 120 6.42 -2.50 5.55
C LEU A 120 5.67 -3.78 5.95
N PRO A 121 6.16 -4.69 6.83
CA PRO A 121 5.46 -5.94 7.12
C PRO A 121 3.98 -5.78 7.52
N PRO A 122 3.59 -4.88 8.44
CA PRO A 122 2.18 -4.70 8.81
C PRO A 122 1.28 -4.28 7.63
N LEU A 123 1.84 -3.53 6.68
CA LEU A 123 1.12 -3.05 5.51
C LEU A 123 0.95 -4.15 4.45
N VAL A 124 2.02 -4.93 4.24
CA VAL A 124 2.01 -6.14 3.41
C VAL A 124 0.99 -7.14 3.94
N ASP A 125 0.95 -7.36 5.26
CA ASP A 125 0.01 -8.30 5.87
C ASP A 125 -1.44 -7.87 5.67
N TYR A 126 -1.73 -6.55 5.74
CA TYR A 126 -3.04 -5.99 5.40
C TYR A 126 -3.40 -6.21 3.92
N LEU A 127 -2.50 -5.87 2.99
CA LEU A 127 -2.74 -6.03 1.54
C LEU A 127 -2.93 -7.51 1.16
N ALA A 128 -2.14 -8.41 1.76
CA ALA A 128 -2.28 -9.84 1.56
C ALA A 128 -3.61 -10.36 2.10
N MET A 129 -4.07 -9.86 3.26
CA MET A 129 -5.37 -10.23 3.84
C MET A 129 -6.52 -9.79 2.93
N VAL A 130 -6.54 -8.54 2.48
CA VAL A 130 -7.58 -8.04 1.56
C VAL A 130 -7.52 -8.78 0.23
N GLY A 131 -6.33 -9.04 -0.30
CA GLY A 131 -6.18 -9.66 -1.62
C GLY A 131 -6.48 -11.16 -1.69
N GLN A 132 -6.58 -11.84 -0.55
CA GLN A 132 -7.05 -13.23 -0.46
C GLN A 132 -8.57 -13.34 -0.32
N ARG A 133 -9.28 -12.23 -0.04
CA ARG A 133 -10.74 -12.23 0.07
C ARG A 133 -11.37 -12.29 -1.32
N SER A 134 -12.36 -13.15 -1.50
CA SER A 134 -13.14 -13.18 -2.73
C SER A 134 -13.80 -11.84 -3.01
N GLY A 135 -13.73 -11.42 -4.27
CA GLY A 135 -14.24 -10.13 -4.69
C GLY A 135 -13.56 -9.65 -5.96
N VAL A 136 -14.28 -8.82 -6.72
CA VAL A 136 -13.84 -8.33 -8.02
C VAL A 136 -12.48 -7.65 -7.88
N GLU A 137 -11.46 -8.25 -8.49
CA GLU A 137 -10.09 -7.74 -8.60
C GLU A 137 -9.31 -7.60 -7.26
N ASN A 138 -9.80 -8.17 -6.15
CA ASN A 138 -9.09 -8.11 -4.86
C ASN A 138 -7.70 -8.74 -4.93
N TRP A 139 -7.54 -9.79 -5.74
CA TRP A 139 -6.26 -10.45 -5.99
C TRP A 139 -5.12 -9.49 -6.34
N ARG A 140 -5.42 -8.30 -6.90
CA ARG A 140 -4.43 -7.26 -7.22
C ARG A 140 -3.69 -6.75 -5.98
N TRP A 141 -4.36 -6.69 -4.83
CA TRP A 141 -3.72 -6.26 -3.59
C TRP A 141 -2.71 -7.28 -3.09
N LEU A 142 -2.99 -8.57 -3.27
CA LEU A 142 -2.02 -9.63 -2.98
C LEU A 142 -0.85 -9.60 -3.99
N ALA A 143 -1.11 -9.34 -5.27
CA ALA A 143 -0.06 -9.13 -6.26
C ALA A 143 0.85 -7.93 -5.90
N HIS A 144 0.27 -6.84 -5.40
CA HIS A 144 1.04 -5.68 -4.93
C HIS A 144 1.82 -5.97 -3.65
N ALA A 145 1.26 -6.76 -2.73
CA ALA A 145 1.99 -7.23 -1.55
C ALA A 145 3.24 -8.03 -1.95
N ILE A 146 3.13 -8.92 -2.95
CA ILE A 146 4.27 -9.67 -3.51
C ILE A 146 5.30 -8.71 -4.11
N PHE A 147 4.86 -7.68 -4.84
CA PHE A 147 5.74 -6.67 -5.41
C PHE A 147 6.55 -5.94 -4.32
N ILE A 148 5.88 -5.45 -3.27
CA ILE A 148 6.54 -4.77 -2.14
C ILE A 148 7.56 -5.69 -1.47
N VAL A 149 7.16 -6.92 -1.16
CA VAL A 149 8.02 -7.90 -0.48
C VAL A 149 9.26 -8.22 -1.33
N ARG A 150 9.08 -8.43 -2.63
CA ARG A 150 10.19 -8.74 -3.54
C ARG A 150 11.15 -7.57 -3.74
N TRP A 151 10.62 -6.38 -4.01
CA TRP A 151 11.43 -5.26 -4.51
C TRP A 151 11.86 -4.27 -3.45
N GLN A 152 11.05 -4.06 -2.41
CA GLN A 152 11.40 -3.13 -1.34
C GLN A 152 12.00 -3.87 -0.15
N MET A 153 11.36 -4.97 0.27
CA MET A 153 11.85 -5.75 1.42
C MET A 153 12.96 -6.74 1.06
N HIS A 154 13.15 -7.04 -0.23
CA HIS A 154 14.13 -8.02 -0.74
C HIS A 154 13.98 -9.43 -0.13
N ASP A 155 12.77 -9.79 0.28
CA ASP A 155 12.46 -11.08 0.89
C ASP A 155 11.82 -12.02 -0.14
N LEU A 156 12.66 -12.72 -0.89
CA LEU A 156 12.19 -13.61 -1.97
C LEU A 156 11.42 -14.83 -1.44
N ASP A 157 11.67 -15.26 -0.20
CA ASP A 157 10.97 -16.39 0.40
C ASP A 157 9.53 -16.01 0.76
N LYS A 158 9.32 -14.86 1.40
CA LYS A 158 7.97 -14.33 1.66
C LYS A 158 7.26 -13.99 0.35
N ALA A 159 7.95 -13.44 -0.65
CA ALA A 159 7.37 -13.18 -1.96
C ALA A 159 6.89 -14.47 -2.63
N LEU A 160 7.68 -15.54 -2.55
CA LEU A 160 7.35 -16.84 -3.11
C LEU A 160 6.13 -17.44 -2.39
N ALA A 161 6.13 -17.42 -1.06
CA ALA A 161 5.00 -17.91 -0.27
C ALA A 161 3.68 -17.19 -0.60
N LEU A 162 3.72 -15.85 -0.75
CA LEU A 162 2.55 -15.06 -1.15
C LEU A 162 2.14 -15.32 -2.61
N SER A 163 3.10 -15.56 -3.51
CA SER A 163 2.81 -15.88 -4.92
C SER A 163 2.08 -17.21 -5.09
N TYR A 164 2.41 -18.23 -4.29
CA TYR A 164 1.65 -19.48 -4.28
C TYR A 164 0.21 -19.27 -3.82
N LYS A 165 0.00 -18.42 -2.81
CA LYS A 165 -1.36 -18.04 -2.38
C LYS A 165 -2.13 -17.34 -3.50
N LEU A 166 -1.48 -16.43 -4.23
CA LEU A 166 -2.08 -15.75 -5.39
C LEU A 166 -2.48 -16.73 -6.49
N ALA A 167 -1.57 -17.65 -6.86
CA ALA A 167 -1.83 -18.63 -7.90
C ALA A 167 -2.92 -19.64 -7.52
N ALA A 168 -3.13 -19.88 -6.22
CA ALA A 168 -4.16 -20.78 -5.69
C ALA A 168 -5.55 -20.13 -5.55
N LEU A 169 -5.71 -18.82 -5.81
CA LEU A 169 -7.01 -18.17 -5.73
C LEU A 169 -7.96 -18.73 -6.80
N ASN A 170 -9.18 -19.10 -6.38
CA ASN A 170 -10.24 -19.54 -7.28
C ASN A 170 -11.08 -18.35 -7.77
N GLU A 171 -10.42 -17.39 -8.42
CA GLU A 171 -11.07 -16.20 -8.98
C GLU A 171 -11.28 -16.39 -10.50
N PRO A 172 -12.52 -16.24 -11.02
CA PRO A 172 -12.81 -16.42 -12.43
C PRO A 172 -11.97 -15.54 -13.35
N ASP A 173 -11.73 -14.30 -12.93
CA ASP A 173 -11.01 -13.28 -13.69
C ASP A 173 -9.52 -13.19 -13.31
N LEU A 174 -8.95 -14.23 -12.69
CA LEU A 174 -7.52 -14.24 -12.36
C LEU A 174 -6.69 -14.37 -13.64
N PRO A 175 -5.95 -13.31 -14.05
CA PRO A 175 -5.20 -13.36 -15.29
C PRO A 175 -4.04 -14.35 -15.18
N LEU A 176 -3.61 -14.89 -16.31
CA LEU A 176 -2.60 -15.93 -16.35
C LEU A 176 -1.29 -15.51 -15.68
N TRP A 177 -0.85 -14.27 -15.89
CA TRP A 177 0.38 -13.77 -15.28
C TRP A 177 0.34 -13.82 -13.73
N ALA A 178 -0.84 -13.66 -13.13
CA ALA A 178 -1.01 -13.75 -11.67
C ALA A 178 -0.84 -15.21 -11.21
N ARG A 179 -1.31 -16.18 -12.00
CA ARG A 179 -1.06 -17.62 -11.79
C ARG A 179 0.42 -17.98 -12.00
N GLN A 180 1.11 -17.27 -12.89
CA GLN A 180 2.53 -17.44 -13.17
C GLN A 180 3.45 -16.75 -12.15
N MET A 181 2.91 -15.98 -11.19
CA MET A 181 3.71 -15.23 -10.23
C MET A 181 4.78 -16.06 -9.50
N PRO A 182 4.52 -17.30 -9.04
CA PRO A 182 5.55 -18.13 -8.43
C PRO A 182 6.74 -18.41 -9.36
N VAL A 183 6.49 -18.61 -10.66
CA VAL A 183 7.55 -18.81 -11.66
C VAL A 183 8.50 -17.60 -11.71
N PHE A 184 7.93 -16.39 -11.68
CA PHE A 184 8.73 -15.16 -11.72
C PHE A 184 9.56 -14.95 -10.46
N VAL A 185 9.06 -15.39 -9.30
CA VAL A 185 9.80 -15.31 -8.04
C VAL A 185 10.87 -16.42 -7.96
N LEU A 186 10.56 -17.66 -8.34
CA LEU A 186 11.53 -18.76 -8.42
C LEU A 186 12.71 -18.41 -9.34
N ASN A 187 12.42 -17.86 -10.52
CA ASN A 187 13.49 -17.40 -11.42
C ASN A 187 14.34 -16.29 -10.78
N ALA A 188 13.72 -15.36 -10.03
CA ALA A 188 14.46 -14.33 -9.31
C ALA A 188 15.32 -14.89 -8.17
N LYS A 189 14.92 -16.00 -7.55
CA LYS A 189 15.72 -16.76 -6.57
C LYS A 189 16.87 -17.55 -7.20
N GLY A 190 16.80 -17.79 -8.51
CA GLY A 190 17.76 -18.63 -9.24
C GLY A 190 17.28 -20.07 -9.47
N ASP A 191 16.09 -20.43 -8.99
CA ASP A 191 15.51 -21.78 -9.05
C ASP A 191 14.86 -22.06 -10.41
N LYS A 192 15.65 -21.94 -11.48
CA LYS A 192 15.17 -22.00 -12.87
C LYS A 192 14.55 -23.36 -13.26
N ALA A 193 15.04 -24.46 -12.67
CA ALA A 193 14.53 -25.79 -12.96
C ALA A 193 13.07 -25.95 -12.48
N GLU A 194 12.77 -25.50 -11.26
CA GLU A 194 11.42 -25.53 -10.70
C GLU A 194 10.51 -24.54 -11.43
N ALA A 195 11.00 -23.32 -11.67
CA ALA A 195 10.30 -22.30 -12.45
C ALA A 195 9.88 -22.84 -13.83
N LYS A 196 10.79 -23.54 -14.53
CA LYS A 196 10.51 -24.18 -15.82
C LYS A 196 9.44 -25.25 -15.71
N SER A 197 9.56 -26.17 -14.75
CA SER A 197 8.61 -27.26 -14.55
C SER A 197 7.19 -26.72 -14.36
N MET A 198 7.04 -25.70 -13.52
CA MET A 198 5.76 -25.08 -13.26
C MET A 198 5.21 -24.32 -14.47
N MET A 199 6.05 -23.57 -15.20
CA MET A 199 5.62 -22.86 -16.41
C MET A 199 5.16 -23.82 -17.52
N LEU A 200 5.85 -24.96 -17.68
CA LEU A 200 5.44 -26.00 -18.63
C LEU A 200 4.10 -26.64 -18.22
N GLN A 201 3.87 -26.86 -16.93
CA GLN A 201 2.58 -27.35 -16.44
C GLN A 201 1.45 -26.37 -16.76
N ILE A 202 1.66 -25.07 -16.52
CA ILE A 202 0.67 -24.02 -16.88
C ILE A 202 0.36 -24.05 -18.37
N LEU A 203 1.39 -24.19 -19.21
CA LEU A 203 1.23 -24.30 -20.66
C LEU A 203 0.40 -25.53 -21.04
N GLN A 204 0.67 -26.69 -20.43
CA GLN A 204 -0.08 -27.93 -20.69
C GLN A 204 -1.55 -27.85 -20.29
N THR A 205 -1.86 -27.16 -19.18
CA THR A 205 -3.24 -27.08 -18.68
C THR A 205 -4.07 -25.97 -19.31
N SER A 206 -3.42 -24.96 -19.89
CA SER A 206 -4.10 -23.72 -20.26
C SER A 206 -3.77 -23.19 -21.65
N ALA A 207 -2.92 -23.84 -22.44
CA ALA A 207 -2.56 -23.35 -23.78
C ALA A 207 -3.77 -23.12 -24.70
N ASP A 208 -4.78 -23.99 -24.65
CA ASP A 208 -5.94 -23.93 -25.55
C ASP A 208 -6.91 -22.79 -25.23
N THR A 209 -6.92 -22.32 -23.98
CA THR A 209 -7.77 -21.22 -23.50
C THR A 209 -7.03 -19.89 -23.39
N MET A 210 -5.73 -19.87 -23.70
CA MET A 210 -4.86 -18.73 -23.52
C MET A 210 -5.00 -17.73 -24.67
N ASN A 211 -4.89 -16.44 -24.35
CA ASN A 211 -4.74 -15.42 -25.39
C ASN A 211 -3.42 -15.67 -26.18
N PRO A 212 -3.40 -15.55 -27.52
CA PRO A 212 -2.18 -15.75 -28.30
C PRO A 212 -0.96 -14.95 -27.82
N ASN A 213 -1.17 -13.72 -27.32
CA ASN A 213 -0.09 -12.89 -26.78
C ASN A 213 0.48 -13.45 -25.48
N GLU A 214 -0.38 -13.96 -24.59
CA GLU A 214 0.04 -14.63 -23.35
C GLU A 214 0.76 -15.95 -23.63
N LEU A 215 0.31 -16.69 -24.66
CA LEU A 215 0.95 -17.92 -25.12
C LEU A 215 2.36 -17.64 -25.63
N ASN A 216 2.49 -16.62 -26.48
CA ASN A 216 3.79 -16.21 -27.03
C ASN A 216 4.72 -15.69 -25.93
N PHE A 217 4.22 -14.89 -24.99
CA PHE A 217 4.97 -14.45 -23.82
C PHE A 217 5.46 -15.64 -22.98
N THR A 218 4.58 -16.61 -22.71
CA THR A 218 4.93 -17.79 -21.90
C THR A 218 6.02 -18.62 -22.57
N LYS A 219 5.90 -18.86 -23.88
CA LYS A 219 6.93 -19.55 -24.68
C LYS A 219 8.25 -18.79 -24.68
N ASP A 220 8.23 -17.49 -24.98
CA ASP A 220 9.42 -16.65 -24.94
C ASP A 220 10.07 -16.68 -23.56
N TYR A 221 9.31 -16.53 -22.48
CA TYR A 221 9.84 -16.51 -21.12
C TYR A 221 10.56 -17.82 -20.78
N ILE A 222 10.01 -18.97 -21.16
CA ILE A 222 10.68 -20.27 -20.99
C ILE A 222 12.01 -20.26 -21.74
N CYS A 223 11.99 -19.91 -23.02
CA CYS A 223 13.16 -20.01 -23.91
C CYS A 223 14.26 -18.97 -23.59
N SER A 224 13.88 -17.76 -23.18
CA SER A 224 14.79 -16.63 -22.99
C SER A 224 15.22 -16.41 -21.54
N ARG A 225 14.43 -16.83 -20.55
CA ARG A 225 14.71 -16.57 -19.12
C ARG A 225 15.00 -17.82 -18.31
N LEU A 226 14.35 -18.94 -18.62
CA LEU A 226 14.42 -20.16 -17.80
C LEU A 226 15.42 -21.19 -18.32
N LEU A 227 15.70 -21.21 -19.63
CA LEU A 227 16.67 -22.09 -20.25
C LEU A 227 18.02 -21.39 -20.48
N ASP A 228 19.10 -22.17 -20.51
CA ASP A 228 20.34 -21.74 -21.13
C ASP A 228 20.28 -21.90 -22.67
N ALA A 229 21.26 -21.35 -23.38
CA ALA A 229 21.28 -21.34 -24.85
C ALA A 229 21.29 -22.75 -25.47
N GLN A 230 21.94 -23.72 -24.80
CA GLN A 230 22.05 -25.10 -25.30
C GLN A 230 20.72 -25.84 -25.10
N GLN A 231 20.10 -25.69 -23.92
CA GLN A 231 18.79 -26.24 -23.60
C GLN A 231 17.71 -25.65 -24.51
N ALA A 232 17.75 -24.34 -24.79
CA ALA A 232 16.82 -23.69 -25.69
C ALA A 232 16.92 -24.25 -27.11
N ALA A 233 18.14 -24.45 -27.64
CA ALA A 233 18.37 -25.02 -28.97
C ALA A 233 17.85 -26.46 -29.12
N GLN A 234 17.80 -27.22 -28.02
CA GLN A 234 17.32 -28.60 -28.00
C GLN A 234 15.82 -28.73 -27.68
N THR A 235 15.18 -27.64 -27.27
CA THR A 235 13.76 -27.67 -26.86
C THR A 235 12.87 -27.37 -28.06
N ALA A 236 12.04 -28.34 -28.46
CA ALA A 236 11.11 -28.22 -29.60
C ALA A 236 10.22 -26.96 -29.54
N LEU A 237 9.81 -26.56 -28.33
CA LEU A 237 9.04 -25.34 -28.06
C LEU A 237 9.73 -24.05 -28.51
N CYS A 238 11.06 -24.01 -28.47
CA CYS A 238 11.87 -22.82 -28.74
C CYS A 238 12.32 -22.72 -30.21
N SER A 239 12.27 -23.83 -30.95
CA SER A 239 12.67 -23.90 -32.36
C SER A 239 11.70 -23.24 -33.36
N SER A 240 10.46 -22.94 -32.94
CA SER A 240 9.43 -22.35 -33.82
C SER A 240 9.33 -20.81 -33.74
N GLN A 241 10.28 -20.13 -33.08
CA GLN A 241 10.25 -18.68 -32.84
C GLN A 241 11.12 -17.86 -33.81
N LYS A 242 11.53 -18.42 -34.97
CA LYS A 242 12.20 -17.65 -36.03
C LYS A 242 11.19 -17.04 -37.00
#